data_AF-A0A4R4VZ47-F1
#
_entry.id   AF-A0A4R4VZ47-F1
#
_cell.length_a   1.000
_cell.length_b   1.000
_cell.length_c   1.000
_cell.angle_alpha   90.00
_cell.angle_beta   90.00
_cell.angle_gamma   90.00
#
_symmetry.space_group_name_H-M   'P 1'
#
loop_
_entity.id
_entity.type
_entity.pdbx_description
1 polymer ?
#
loop_
_entity_poly.entity_id
_entity_poly.type
_entity_poly.pdbx_seq_one_letter_code
_entity_poly.pdbx_strand_id
1 'polypeptide(L)'
;MRVVVIGSGIVGAAAAYYLTGRGATVTVLESGYRGQATEAGAGIVCPWVDHAEDDSWYQLTREGARDYPRLVEELGEDIGYAKVGALLVTEEPAELEQVRALLHRRYPEAPEMGQITDVPTPSELFPPLSDDLSAILVPGAARVNGHAVREALLRAAIARGAQVRTGIATLTPGGEVLLRPVGSGLPGTSGHPGSLAGPANGDATTGPAGDETTAGPAGVVRADGGPPDGGTSAGPAGLLRGDAATARSADAGVPAGPTAGELPGGRAGAGVSGGPARAERAGGPAGAEVTSGPAEAE
;
A
#
# COMPACT_ATOMS: atom_id res chain seq x y z
N MET A 1 -8.07 24.80 4.54
CA MET A 1 -7.47 24.08 3.39
C MET A 1 -8.47 23.06 2.88
N ARG A 2 -8.52 22.78 1.57
CA ARG A 2 -9.43 21.78 0.99
C ARG A 2 -8.64 20.74 0.20
N VAL A 3 -9.02 19.48 0.31
CA VAL A 3 -8.28 18.35 -0.28
C VAL A 3 -9.23 17.36 -0.93
N VAL A 4 -8.87 16.90 -2.13
CA VAL A 4 -9.52 15.76 -2.79
C VAL A 4 -8.57 14.57 -2.72
N VAL A 5 -9.02 13.46 -2.16
CA VAL A 5 -8.28 12.19 -2.11
C VAL A 5 -8.88 11.24 -3.14
N ILE A 6 -8.08 10.78 -4.09
CA ILE A 6 -8.51 9.83 -5.13
C ILE A 6 -8.07 8.43 -4.72
N GLY A 7 -9.05 7.55 -4.46
CA GLY A 7 -8.88 6.21 -3.93
C GLY A 7 -9.10 6.15 -2.41
N SER A 8 -9.88 5.18 -1.96
CA SER A 8 -10.19 4.96 -0.53
C SER A 8 -9.49 3.74 0.06
N GLY A 9 -8.45 3.19 -0.59
CA GLY A 9 -7.57 2.19 0.01
C GLY A 9 -6.92 2.68 1.31
N ILE A 10 -6.20 1.83 2.04
CA ILE A 10 -5.68 2.15 3.38
C ILE A 10 -4.90 3.48 3.44
N VAL A 11 -4.11 3.79 2.40
CA VAL A 11 -3.36 5.06 2.29
C VAL A 11 -4.30 6.26 2.14
N GLY A 12 -5.32 6.16 1.26
CA GLY A 12 -6.29 7.23 1.05
C GLY A 12 -7.20 7.45 2.27
N ALA A 13 -7.61 6.35 2.92
CA ALA A 13 -8.35 6.39 4.17
C ALA A 13 -7.54 7.07 5.29
N ALA A 14 -6.27 6.70 5.45
CA ALA A 14 -5.37 7.33 6.42
C ALA A 14 -5.16 8.82 6.12
N ALA A 15 -4.94 9.18 4.86
CA ALA A 15 -4.84 10.58 4.45
C ALA A 15 -6.10 11.37 4.83
N ALA A 16 -7.28 10.84 4.53
CA ALA A 16 -8.55 11.48 4.89
C ALA A 16 -8.72 11.65 6.41
N TYR A 17 -8.42 10.61 7.19
CA TYR A 17 -8.47 10.63 8.66
C TYR A 17 -7.57 11.70 9.26
N TYR A 18 -6.30 11.75 8.84
CA TYR A 18 -5.32 12.69 9.38
C TYR A 18 -5.53 14.13 8.88
N LEU A 19 -5.97 14.32 7.63
CA LEU A 19 -6.25 15.66 7.09
C LEU A 19 -7.50 16.27 7.72
N THR A 20 -8.56 15.49 7.91
CA THR A 20 -9.76 15.98 8.62
C THR A 20 -9.46 16.30 10.08
N GLY A 21 -8.65 15.48 10.77
CA GLY A 21 -8.17 15.76 12.13
C GLY A 21 -7.37 17.07 12.25
N ARG A 22 -6.79 17.56 11.14
CA ARG A 22 -6.08 18.85 11.06
C ARG A 22 -6.96 20.00 10.56
N GLY A 23 -8.27 19.81 10.46
CA GLY A 23 -9.23 20.84 10.07
C GLY A 23 -9.33 21.10 8.56
N ALA A 24 -8.81 20.20 7.71
CA ALA A 24 -9.02 20.30 6.28
C ALA A 24 -10.44 19.83 5.89
N THR A 25 -11.04 20.48 4.89
CA THR A 25 -12.25 19.98 4.23
C THR A 25 -11.84 18.91 3.22
N VAL A 26 -12.23 17.66 3.45
CA VAL A 26 -11.78 16.51 2.65
C VAL A 26 -12.93 15.88 1.88
N THR A 27 -12.71 15.63 0.58
CA THR A 27 -13.57 14.76 -0.24
C THR A 27 -12.76 13.57 -0.73
N VAL A 28 -13.21 12.36 -0.42
CA VAL A 28 -12.64 11.10 -0.91
C VAL A 28 -13.45 10.61 -2.12
N LEU A 29 -12.77 10.23 -3.19
CA LEU A 29 -13.36 9.68 -4.41
C LEU A 29 -12.98 8.21 -4.52
N GLU A 30 -13.96 7.31 -4.57
CA GLU A 30 -13.74 5.86 -4.67
C GLU A 30 -14.42 5.29 -5.91
N SER A 31 -13.71 4.52 -6.73
CA SER A 31 -14.26 3.96 -7.97
C SER A 31 -15.01 2.63 -7.76
N GLY A 32 -14.78 1.95 -6.64
CA GLY A 32 -15.39 0.65 -6.33
C GLY A 32 -14.85 -0.51 -7.17
N TYR A 33 -13.62 -0.39 -7.69
CA TYR A 33 -13.01 -1.48 -8.45
C TYR A 33 -12.85 -2.73 -7.58
N ARG A 34 -13.11 -3.90 -8.17
CA ARG A 34 -12.79 -5.20 -7.55
C ARG A 34 -11.28 -5.43 -7.54
N GLY A 35 -10.80 -6.22 -6.57
CA GLY A 35 -9.39 -6.59 -6.46
C GLY A 35 -8.53 -5.52 -5.81
N GLN A 36 -9.07 -4.80 -4.80
CA GLN A 36 -8.34 -3.75 -4.11
C GLN A 36 -7.21 -4.36 -3.25
N ALA A 37 -5.99 -3.85 -3.42
CA ALA A 37 -4.81 -4.37 -2.70
C ALA A 37 -4.97 -4.35 -1.17
N THR A 38 -5.69 -3.34 -0.63
CA THR A 38 -5.97 -3.26 0.81
C THR A 38 -6.79 -4.44 1.33
N GLU A 39 -7.72 -4.98 0.53
CA GLU A 39 -8.55 -6.13 0.93
C GLU A 39 -7.76 -7.44 0.87
N ALA A 40 -6.79 -7.54 -0.05
CA ALA A 40 -5.96 -8.72 -0.24
C ALA A 40 -4.68 -8.74 0.62
N GLY A 41 -4.37 -7.64 1.33
CA GLY A 41 -3.15 -7.52 2.12
C GLY A 41 -3.12 -8.48 3.31
N ALA A 42 -1.99 -9.18 3.49
CA ALA A 42 -1.79 -10.14 4.58
C ALA A 42 -1.82 -9.52 5.99
N GLY A 43 -1.60 -8.19 6.08
CA GLY A 43 -1.71 -7.45 7.33
C GLY A 43 -0.53 -7.63 8.29
N ILE A 44 0.67 -7.94 7.79
CA ILE A 44 1.88 -8.07 8.61
C ILE A 44 2.41 -6.68 8.99
N VAL A 45 2.72 -6.48 10.27
CA VAL A 45 3.35 -5.27 10.80
C VAL A 45 4.67 -5.67 11.45
N CYS A 46 5.74 -5.74 10.64
CA CYS A 46 7.10 -6.10 11.08
C CYS A 46 8.16 -5.36 10.23
N PRO A 47 8.30 -4.03 10.37
CA PRO A 47 9.18 -3.26 9.50
C PRO A 47 10.68 -3.48 9.75
N TRP A 48 11.05 -4.11 10.87
CA TRP A 48 12.43 -4.11 11.35
C TRP A 48 13.37 -5.06 10.61
N VAL A 49 12.84 -5.98 9.81
CA VAL A 49 13.63 -7.03 9.13
C VAL A 49 13.88 -6.74 7.65
N ASP A 50 13.17 -5.76 7.06
CA ASP A 50 13.19 -5.54 5.61
C ASP A 50 14.03 -4.32 5.20
N HIS A 51 14.36 -4.26 3.90
CA HIS A 51 14.97 -3.11 3.20
C HIS A 51 16.12 -2.47 4.00
N ALA A 52 17.17 -3.25 4.27
CA ALA A 52 18.27 -2.86 5.15
C ALA A 52 19.04 -1.59 4.74
N GLU A 53 18.92 -1.18 3.47
CA GLU A 53 19.63 -0.08 2.83
C GLU A 53 18.73 1.13 2.49
N ASP A 54 17.42 1.06 2.74
CA ASP A 54 16.48 2.17 2.48
C ASP A 54 16.03 2.81 3.81
N ASP A 55 16.81 3.80 4.25
CA ASP A 55 16.55 4.51 5.50
C ASP A 55 15.24 5.32 5.45
N SER A 56 14.85 5.82 4.27
CA SER A 56 13.63 6.63 4.12
C SER A 56 12.37 5.75 4.24
N TRP A 57 12.39 4.60 3.58
CA TRP A 57 11.35 3.58 3.75
C TRP A 57 11.29 3.10 5.19
N TYR A 58 12.44 2.79 5.79
CA TYR A 58 12.49 2.25 7.15
C TYR A 58 11.99 3.25 8.19
N GLN A 59 12.34 4.53 8.06
CA GLN A 59 11.80 5.58 8.93
C GLN A 59 10.27 5.62 8.84
N LEU A 60 9.70 5.64 7.63
CA LEU A 60 8.26 5.69 7.45
C LEU A 60 7.55 4.48 8.09
N THR A 61 8.05 3.27 7.82
CA THR A 61 7.40 2.05 8.29
C THR A 61 7.60 1.80 9.78
N ARG A 62 8.76 2.19 10.35
CA ARG A 62 9.01 2.18 11.79
C ARG A 62 8.02 3.11 12.52
N GLU A 63 7.92 4.37 12.11
CA GLU A 63 6.99 5.30 12.76
C GLU A 63 5.53 4.84 12.60
N GLY A 64 5.19 4.24 11.44
CA GLY A 64 3.87 3.60 11.25
C GLY A 64 3.61 2.45 12.22
N ALA A 65 4.58 1.56 12.43
CA ALA A 65 4.44 0.45 13.39
C ALA A 65 4.33 0.95 14.84
N ARG A 66 5.10 1.98 15.20
CA ARG A 66 5.05 2.65 16.51
C ARG A 66 3.69 3.28 16.80
N ASP A 67 3.01 3.78 15.77
CA ASP A 67 1.77 4.53 15.91
C ASP A 67 0.53 3.66 16.13
N TYR A 68 0.57 2.38 15.71
CA TYR A 68 -0.60 1.50 15.76
C TYR A 68 -1.30 1.40 17.12
N PRO A 69 -0.61 1.24 18.27
CA PRO A 69 -1.27 1.20 19.57
C PRO A 69 -2.15 2.44 19.83
N ARG A 70 -1.60 3.64 19.58
CA ARG A 70 -2.34 4.90 19.68
C ARG A 70 -3.52 4.93 18.70
N LEU A 71 -3.31 4.48 17.46
CA LEU A 71 -4.35 4.46 16.45
C LEU A 71 -5.52 3.53 16.83
N VAL A 72 -5.24 2.36 17.39
CA VAL A 72 -6.28 1.43 17.89
C VAL A 72 -7.11 2.10 18.99
N GLU A 73 -6.46 2.76 19.95
CA GLU A 73 -7.13 3.49 21.02
C GLU A 73 -8.02 4.63 20.47
N GLU A 74 -7.52 5.40 19.49
CA GLU A 74 -8.25 6.51 18.91
C GLU A 74 -9.46 6.08 18.06
N LEU A 75 -9.33 4.99 17.30
CA LEU A 75 -10.41 4.47 16.49
C LEU A 75 -11.49 3.80 17.35
N GLY A 76 -11.11 3.24 18.50
CA GLY A 76 -12.06 2.69 19.48
C GLY A 76 -12.82 1.46 18.97
N GLU A 77 -12.29 0.76 17.96
CA GLU A 77 -12.90 -0.43 17.38
C GLU A 77 -11.87 -1.47 16.94
N ASP A 78 -12.32 -2.71 16.74
CA ASP A 78 -11.43 -3.83 16.39
C ASP A 78 -11.01 -3.74 14.91
N ILE A 79 -9.75 -3.36 14.70
CA ILE A 79 -9.09 -3.32 13.39
C ILE A 79 -8.23 -4.57 13.12
N GLY A 80 -8.38 -5.61 13.94
CA GLY A 80 -7.60 -6.83 13.88
C GLY A 80 -6.15 -6.66 14.35
N TYR A 81 -5.82 -5.54 15.01
CA TYR A 81 -4.49 -5.30 15.55
C TYR A 81 -4.20 -6.25 16.71
N ALA A 82 -3.13 -7.04 16.60
CA ALA A 82 -2.65 -7.87 17.68
C ALA A 82 -1.13 -8.01 17.61
N LYS A 83 -0.44 -7.69 18.71
CA LYS A 83 0.99 -7.95 18.88
C LYS A 83 1.20 -9.43 19.17
N VAL A 84 1.40 -10.20 18.10
CA VAL A 84 1.55 -11.67 18.15
C VAL A 84 2.99 -12.12 17.93
N GLY A 85 3.92 -11.17 17.72
CA GLY A 85 5.29 -11.45 17.32
C GLY A 85 5.40 -11.89 15.86
N ALA A 86 6.64 -12.03 15.40
CA ALA A 86 6.99 -12.59 14.10
C ALA A 86 8.09 -13.62 14.30
N LEU A 87 7.87 -14.83 13.80
CA LEU A 87 8.90 -15.85 13.71
C LEU A 87 9.57 -15.75 12.35
N LEU A 88 10.87 -15.49 12.37
CA LEU A 88 11.71 -15.59 11.18
C LEU A 88 12.39 -16.93 11.23
N VAL A 89 12.16 -17.73 10.19
CA VAL A 89 12.66 -19.11 10.11
C VAL A 89 13.47 -19.31 8.83
N THR A 90 14.46 -20.17 8.91
CA THR A 90 15.30 -20.56 7.77
C THR A 90 15.87 -21.96 7.98
N GLU A 91 16.19 -22.63 6.89
CA GLU A 91 16.97 -23.87 6.88
C GLU A 91 18.46 -23.60 7.13
N GLU A 92 18.94 -22.38 6.86
CA GLU A 92 20.35 -22.01 6.91
C GLU A 92 20.63 -21.05 8.08
N PRO A 93 21.15 -21.53 9.24
CA PRO A 93 21.31 -20.71 10.44
C PRO A 93 22.13 -19.43 10.26
N ALA A 94 23.03 -19.40 9.27
CA ALA A 94 23.85 -18.24 8.95
C ALA A 94 23.05 -17.04 8.43
N GLU A 95 21.87 -17.27 7.82
CA GLU A 95 21.00 -16.18 7.35
C GLU A 95 20.42 -15.37 8.52
N LEU A 96 20.10 -16.04 9.63
CA LEU A 96 19.60 -15.37 10.85
C LEU A 96 20.65 -14.48 11.50
N GLU A 97 21.94 -14.71 11.25
CA GLU A 97 22.99 -13.86 11.82
C GLU A 97 22.96 -12.46 11.20
N GLN A 98 22.73 -12.36 9.90
CA GLN A 98 22.58 -11.08 9.21
C GLN A 98 21.33 -10.33 9.71
N VAL A 99 20.24 -11.07 9.91
CA VAL A 99 18.99 -10.52 10.45
C VAL A 99 19.18 -10.05 11.90
N ARG A 100 19.84 -10.84 12.76
CA ARG A 100 20.17 -10.43 14.14
C ARG A 100 21.01 -9.17 14.16
N ALA A 101 22.05 -9.10 13.33
CA ALA A 101 22.90 -7.90 13.25
C ALA A 101 22.09 -6.66 12.83
N LEU A 102 21.20 -6.80 11.83
CA LEU A 102 20.30 -5.72 11.39
C LEU A 102 19.35 -5.28 12.52
N LEU A 103 18.72 -6.22 13.20
CA LEU A 103 17.78 -5.93 14.28
C LEU A 103 18.49 -5.30 15.49
N HIS A 104 19.68 -5.77 15.86
CA HIS A 104 20.50 -5.15 16.91
C HIS A 104 20.88 -3.72 16.57
N ARG A 105 21.25 -3.45 15.31
CA ARG A 105 21.53 -2.08 14.83
C ARG A 105 20.30 -1.17 14.95
N ARG A 106 19.11 -1.71 14.65
CA ARG A 106 17.83 -0.97 14.64
C ARG A 106 17.20 -0.80 16.02
N TYR A 107 17.53 -1.66 16.99
CA TYR A 107 16.91 -1.69 18.32
C TYR A 107 16.94 -0.34 19.08
N PRO A 108 18.05 0.44 19.12
CA PRO A 108 18.09 1.71 19.86
C PRO A 108 17.05 2.72 19.40
N GLU A 109 16.67 2.69 18.12
CA GLU A 109 15.68 3.61 17.55
C GLU A 109 14.27 3.03 17.50
N ALA A 110 14.11 1.73 17.79
CA ALA A 110 12.84 1.01 17.72
C ALA A 110 12.67 -0.03 18.84
N PRO A 111 12.75 0.38 20.13
CA PRO A 111 12.64 -0.54 21.27
C PRO A 111 11.30 -1.28 21.32
N GLU A 112 10.27 -0.76 20.67
CA GLU A 112 8.97 -1.41 20.51
C GLU A 112 9.01 -2.77 19.81
N MET A 113 10.11 -3.09 19.08
CA MET A 113 10.36 -4.42 18.51
C MET A 113 10.49 -5.51 19.60
N GLY A 114 10.82 -5.10 20.84
CA GLY A 114 11.04 -5.99 21.98
C GLY A 114 12.35 -6.78 21.89
N GLN A 115 12.61 -7.60 22.91
CA GLN A 115 13.84 -8.40 22.97
C GLN A 115 13.75 -9.57 22.00
N ILE A 116 14.66 -9.61 21.03
CA ILE A 116 14.75 -10.70 20.06
C ILE A 116 15.30 -11.93 20.76
N THR A 117 14.71 -13.10 20.48
CA THR A 117 15.09 -14.36 21.12
C THR A 117 15.21 -15.46 20.09
N ASP A 118 16.21 -16.32 20.24
CA ASP A 118 16.29 -17.56 19.46
C ASP A 118 15.21 -18.53 19.91
N VAL A 119 14.66 -19.30 18.97
CA VAL A 119 13.58 -20.25 19.20
C VAL A 119 14.06 -21.63 18.75
N PRO A 120 14.51 -22.50 19.68
CA PRO A 120 15.00 -23.83 19.34
C PRO A 120 13.91 -24.79 18.82
N THR A 121 12.65 -24.53 19.16
CA THR A 121 11.51 -25.41 18.85
C THR A 121 10.36 -24.55 18.29
N PRO A 122 10.47 -24.09 17.03
CA PRO A 122 9.48 -23.19 16.43
C PRO A 122 8.06 -23.77 16.39
N SER A 123 7.92 -25.10 16.38
CA SER A 123 6.60 -25.77 16.43
C SER A 123 5.83 -25.51 17.74
N GLU A 124 6.52 -25.21 18.85
CA GLU A 124 5.85 -24.84 20.11
C GLU A 124 5.09 -23.51 20.00
N LEU A 125 5.59 -22.60 19.16
CA LEU A 125 4.98 -21.28 18.93
C LEU A 125 4.05 -21.28 17.72
N PHE A 126 4.38 -22.05 16.67
CA PHE A 126 3.54 -22.21 15.48
C PHE A 126 3.55 -23.68 15.01
N PRO A 127 2.60 -24.52 15.45
CA PRO A 127 2.61 -25.98 15.25
C PRO A 127 2.79 -26.50 13.82
N PRO A 128 2.38 -25.78 12.76
CA PRO A 128 2.66 -26.20 11.39
C PRO A 128 4.15 -26.17 10.97
N LEU A 129 5.06 -25.57 11.74
CA LEU A 129 6.50 -25.52 11.41
C LEU A 129 7.24 -26.80 11.78
N SER A 130 8.31 -27.10 11.04
CA SER A 130 9.28 -28.13 11.42
C SER A 130 10.27 -27.59 12.46
N ASP A 131 10.66 -28.42 13.42
CA ASP A 131 11.72 -28.12 14.39
C ASP A 131 13.14 -28.23 13.81
N ASP A 132 13.27 -28.68 12.57
CA ASP A 132 14.55 -28.65 11.84
C ASP A 132 14.93 -27.23 11.38
N LEU A 133 13.99 -26.28 11.45
CA LEU A 133 14.23 -24.88 11.08
C LEU A 133 14.91 -24.13 12.21
N SER A 134 15.90 -23.31 11.86
CA SER A 134 16.40 -22.29 12.77
C SER A 134 15.41 -21.14 12.83
N ALA A 135 15.17 -20.59 14.02
CA ALA A 135 14.17 -19.55 14.20
C ALA A 135 14.60 -18.46 15.20
N ILE A 136 14.19 -17.22 14.93
CA ILE A 136 14.19 -16.12 15.89
C ILE A 136 12.80 -15.50 16.02
N LEU A 137 12.47 -15.01 17.20
CA LEU A 137 11.22 -14.29 17.51
C LEU A 137 11.49 -12.80 17.64
N VAL A 138 10.72 -11.99 16.90
CA VAL A 138 10.59 -10.54 17.08
C VAL A 138 9.25 -10.26 17.76
N PRO A 139 9.19 -10.14 19.10
CA PRO A 139 7.93 -10.14 19.85
C PRO A 139 7.08 -8.88 19.65
N GLY A 140 7.71 -7.77 19.23
CA GLY A 140 7.02 -6.51 18.97
C GLY A 140 6.18 -6.51 17.70
N ALA A 141 6.41 -7.46 16.80
CA ALA A 141 5.66 -7.56 15.55
C ALA A 141 4.18 -7.86 15.80
N ALA A 142 3.37 -7.42 14.84
CA ALA A 142 1.93 -7.49 14.95
C ALA A 142 1.30 -7.91 13.62
N ARG A 143 0.00 -8.17 13.70
CA ARG A 143 -0.87 -8.29 12.54
C ARG A 143 -2.00 -7.28 12.63
N VAL A 144 -2.63 -6.98 11.50
CA VAL A 144 -3.85 -6.19 11.36
C VAL A 144 -4.77 -6.81 10.31
N ASN A 145 -6.05 -6.41 10.29
CA ASN A 145 -6.92 -6.67 9.15
C ASN A 145 -6.98 -5.41 8.28
N GLY A 146 -6.36 -5.44 7.10
CA GLY A 146 -6.25 -4.27 6.21
C GLY A 146 -7.61 -3.66 5.82
N HIS A 147 -8.63 -4.50 5.60
CA HIS A 147 -10.00 -4.03 5.34
C HIS A 147 -10.59 -3.32 6.56
N ALA A 148 -10.46 -3.91 7.76
CA ALA A 148 -10.98 -3.31 8.99
C ALA A 148 -10.29 -1.96 9.32
N VAL A 149 -8.96 -1.87 9.14
CA VAL A 149 -8.21 -0.62 9.31
C VAL A 149 -8.73 0.46 8.37
N ARG A 150 -8.90 0.12 7.08
CA ARG A 150 -9.45 1.05 6.06
C ARG A 150 -10.84 1.55 6.44
N GLU A 151 -11.76 0.65 6.77
CA GLU A 151 -13.13 1.02 7.13
C GLU A 151 -13.16 1.90 8.37
N ALA A 152 -12.36 1.59 9.39
CA ALA A 152 -12.27 2.38 10.61
C ALA A 152 -11.77 3.81 10.36
N LEU A 153 -10.69 3.94 9.57
CA LEU A 153 -10.16 5.24 9.18
C LEU A 153 -11.18 6.07 8.39
N LEU A 154 -11.91 5.45 7.45
CA LEU A 154 -12.94 6.14 6.67
C LEU A 154 -14.11 6.58 7.56
N ARG A 155 -14.62 5.70 8.43
CA ARG A 155 -15.68 6.06 9.38
C ARG A 155 -15.27 7.23 10.27
N ALA A 156 -14.07 7.18 10.82
CA ALA A 156 -13.56 8.26 11.67
C ALA A 156 -13.34 9.57 10.88
N ALA A 157 -12.89 9.51 9.62
CA ALA A 157 -12.79 10.67 8.75
C ALA A 157 -14.18 11.28 8.44
N ILE A 158 -15.18 10.45 8.15
CA ILE A 158 -16.58 10.87 7.90
C ILE A 158 -17.17 11.52 9.16
N ALA A 159 -16.96 10.93 10.34
CA ALA A 159 -17.39 11.51 11.61
C ALA A 159 -16.78 12.90 11.86
N ARG A 160 -15.61 13.19 11.28
CA ARG A 160 -14.94 14.50 11.29
C ARG A 160 -15.30 15.41 10.11
N GLY A 161 -16.28 15.02 9.29
CA GLY A 161 -16.81 15.83 8.19
C GLY A 161 -16.20 15.56 6.82
N ALA A 162 -15.43 14.48 6.62
CA ALA A 162 -15.07 14.05 5.27
C ALA A 162 -16.32 13.65 4.47
N GLN A 163 -16.34 13.98 3.18
CA GLN A 163 -17.32 13.44 2.23
C GLN A 163 -16.70 12.29 1.46
N VAL A 164 -17.46 11.23 1.21
CA VAL A 164 -17.06 10.14 0.30
C VAL A 164 -18.01 10.14 -0.90
N ARG A 165 -17.46 10.07 -2.11
CA ARG A 165 -18.24 9.98 -3.35
C ARG A 165 -17.77 8.83 -4.20
N THR A 166 -18.71 8.05 -4.71
CA THR A 166 -18.42 6.93 -5.60
C THR A 166 -18.37 7.41 -7.05
N GLY A 167 -17.32 7.05 -7.77
CA GLY A 167 -17.14 7.38 -9.18
C GLY A 167 -15.70 7.25 -9.66
N ILE A 168 -15.53 7.27 -10.97
CA ILE A 168 -14.21 7.28 -11.61
C ILE A 168 -13.72 8.73 -11.67
N ALA A 169 -12.67 9.02 -10.91
CA ALA A 169 -12.03 10.32 -10.91
C ALA A 169 -11.08 10.46 -12.12
N THR A 170 -10.99 11.67 -12.68
CA THR A 170 -9.97 12.02 -13.69
C THR A 170 -9.41 13.40 -13.35
N LEU A 171 -8.09 13.51 -13.31
CA LEU A 171 -7.39 14.78 -13.11
C LEU A 171 -7.19 15.48 -14.46
N THR A 172 -7.59 16.74 -14.57
CA THR A 172 -7.33 17.54 -15.78
C THR A 172 -5.92 18.15 -15.72
N PRO A 173 -5.32 18.53 -16.86
CA PRO A 173 -4.06 19.27 -16.87
C PRO A 173 -4.09 20.59 -16.10
N GLY A 174 -5.29 21.18 -15.93
CA GLY A 174 -5.51 22.39 -15.13
C GLY A 174 -5.61 22.15 -13.63
N GLY A 175 -5.50 20.89 -13.16
CA GLY A 175 -5.58 20.53 -11.75
C GLY A 175 -7.01 20.33 -11.23
N GLU A 176 -8.03 20.33 -12.10
CA GLU A 176 -9.41 20.04 -11.71
C GLU A 176 -9.63 18.52 -11.61
N VAL A 177 -10.52 18.09 -10.71
CA VAL A 177 -10.93 16.70 -10.58
C VAL A 177 -12.36 16.52 -11.10
N LEU A 178 -12.49 15.71 -12.14
CA LEU A 178 -13.79 15.33 -12.71
C LEU A 178 -14.20 13.98 -12.14
N LEU A 179 -15.47 13.82 -11.75
CA LEU A 179 -16.01 12.56 -11.28
C LEU A 179 -17.08 12.07 -12.25
N ARG A 180 -16.84 10.90 -12.84
CA ARG A 180 -17.86 10.20 -13.62
C ARG A 180 -18.55 9.16 -12.74
N PRO A 181 -19.89 9.11 -12.70
CA PRO A 181 -20.60 8.02 -12.06
C PRO A 181 -20.15 6.68 -12.64
N VAL A 182 -20.09 5.65 -11.79
CA VAL A 182 -19.87 4.29 -12.26
C VAL A 182 -21.15 3.85 -12.98
N GLY A 183 -21.13 3.80 -14.31
CA GLY A 183 -22.24 3.25 -15.08
C GLY A 183 -22.41 1.76 -14.80
N SER A 184 -23.65 1.27 -14.82
CA SER A 184 -24.05 -0.12 -14.53
C SER A 184 -23.58 -1.16 -15.57
N GLY A 185 -22.40 -0.97 -16.19
CA GLY A 185 -21.95 -1.80 -17.31
C GLY A 185 -20.43 -1.83 -17.56
N LEU A 186 -19.59 -1.36 -16.62
CA LEU A 186 -18.15 -1.57 -16.75
C LEU A 186 -17.76 -2.98 -16.24
N PRO A 187 -17.03 -3.79 -17.03
CA PRO A 187 -16.51 -5.07 -16.56
C PRO A 187 -15.66 -4.86 -15.30
N GLY A 188 -15.99 -5.56 -14.21
CA GLY A 188 -15.27 -5.46 -12.93
C GLY A 188 -15.89 -4.52 -11.89
N THR A 189 -16.97 -3.80 -12.21
CA THR A 189 -17.72 -2.95 -11.25
C THR A 189 -19.07 -3.58 -10.90
N SER A 190 -19.05 -4.73 -10.23
CA SER A 190 -20.23 -5.25 -9.55
C SER A 190 -19.87 -5.54 -8.10
N GLY A 191 -19.70 -4.49 -7.30
CA GLY A 191 -19.52 -4.61 -5.86
C GLY A 191 -20.85 -4.34 -5.18
N HIS A 192 -21.22 -5.18 -4.20
CA HIS A 192 -22.18 -4.82 -3.17
C HIS A 192 -21.91 -3.37 -2.70
N PRO A 193 -22.94 -2.56 -2.45
CA PRO A 193 -22.71 -1.32 -1.72
C PRO A 193 -22.08 -1.71 -0.39
N GLY A 194 -20.78 -1.43 -0.22
CA GLY A 194 -20.18 -1.38 1.10
C GLY A 194 -21.07 -0.46 1.90
N SER A 195 -21.72 -1.00 2.93
CA SER A 195 -22.74 -0.33 3.73
C SER A 195 -22.11 0.83 4.50
N LEU A 196 -21.89 1.95 3.82
CA LEU A 196 -21.74 3.26 4.41
C LEU A 196 -23.04 4.02 4.13
N ALA A 197 -24.16 3.46 4.57
CA ALA A 197 -25.42 4.18 4.65
C ALA A 197 -25.36 5.14 5.84
N GLY A 198 -24.90 6.37 5.60
CA GLY A 198 -25.25 7.52 6.44
C GLY A 198 -26.71 7.93 6.20
N PRO A 199 -27.37 8.62 7.16
CA PRO A 199 -28.81 8.89 7.08
C PRO A 199 -29.14 9.73 5.85
N ALA A 200 -30.02 9.18 5.00
CA ALA A 200 -30.63 9.89 3.89
C ALA A 200 -31.63 10.92 4.44
N ASN A 201 -31.30 12.20 4.37
CA ASN A 201 -32.29 13.27 4.46
C ASN A 201 -32.78 13.58 3.04
N GLY A 202 -34.06 13.35 2.78
CA GLY A 202 -34.74 13.83 1.57
C GLY A 202 -35.84 12.90 1.09
N ASP A 203 -37.07 13.25 1.47
CA ASP A 203 -38.33 12.71 1.00
C ASP A 203 -38.41 12.61 -0.54
N ALA A 204 -38.78 11.45 -1.08
CA ALA A 204 -39.14 11.29 -2.48
C ALA A 204 -40.14 10.15 -2.65
N THR A 205 -41.39 10.56 -2.80
CA THR A 205 -42.56 9.82 -3.24
C THR A 205 -42.30 8.89 -4.43
N THR A 206 -42.83 7.67 -4.34
CA THR A 206 -42.83 6.62 -5.37
C THR A 206 -43.66 7.01 -6.61
N GLY A 207 -43.06 6.88 -7.81
CA GLY A 207 -43.73 6.86 -9.11
C GLY A 207 -43.08 5.79 -10.01
N PRO A 208 -43.81 5.17 -10.97
CA PRO A 208 -43.42 3.87 -11.52
C PRO A 208 -42.36 3.95 -12.62
N ALA A 209 -41.69 2.81 -12.80
CA ALA A 209 -40.55 2.54 -13.66
C ALA A 209 -40.75 2.97 -15.12
N GLY A 210 -39.79 3.77 -15.62
CA GLY A 210 -39.53 4.01 -17.03
C GLY A 210 -38.06 3.68 -17.30
N ASP A 211 -37.83 2.79 -18.26
CA ASP A 211 -36.54 2.33 -18.73
C ASP A 211 -35.95 3.38 -19.69
N GLU A 212 -35.05 4.24 -19.19
CA GLU A 212 -34.20 5.10 -20.02
C GLU A 212 -32.76 5.09 -19.48
N THR A 213 -31.91 4.32 -20.16
CA THR A 213 -30.46 4.33 -19.94
C THR A 213 -29.89 5.60 -20.55
N THR A 214 -29.81 6.68 -19.77
CA THR A 214 -28.96 7.84 -20.08
C THR A 214 -27.88 7.94 -19.02
N ALA A 215 -26.62 7.73 -19.42
CA ALA A 215 -25.48 8.07 -18.57
C ALA A 215 -25.51 9.59 -18.36
N GLY A 216 -25.82 10.02 -17.14
CA GLY A 216 -25.85 11.44 -16.77
C GLY A 216 -24.50 12.12 -17.00
N PRO A 217 -24.48 13.46 -17.14
CA PRO A 217 -23.26 14.20 -17.43
C PRO A 217 -22.21 14.03 -16.32
N ALA A 218 -20.93 14.00 -16.69
CA ALA A 218 -19.83 14.01 -15.75
C ALA A 218 -19.92 15.25 -14.84
N GLY A 219 -19.90 15.06 -13.53
CA GLY A 219 -19.90 16.15 -12.57
C GLY A 219 -18.49 16.67 -12.33
N VAL A 220 -18.30 17.98 -12.37
CA VAL A 220 -17.06 18.59 -11.86
C VAL A 220 -17.14 18.56 -10.34
N VAL A 221 -16.28 17.79 -9.67
CA VAL A 221 -16.14 17.89 -8.21
C VAL A 221 -15.16 19.00 -7.94
N ARG A 222 -15.70 20.21 -7.79
CA ARG A 222 -14.95 21.33 -7.22
C ARG A 222 -14.96 21.20 -5.71
N ALA A 223 -13.89 21.68 -5.08
CA ALA A 223 -13.80 21.73 -3.63
C ALA A 223 -14.73 22.81 -3.01
N ASP A 224 -15.88 23.10 -3.62
CA ASP A 224 -16.83 24.11 -3.18
C ASP A 224 -18.15 23.44 -2.82
N GLY A 225 -18.52 23.52 -1.54
CA GLY A 225 -19.81 23.07 -1.01
C GLY A 225 -20.20 23.95 0.18
N GLY A 226 -20.83 25.09 -0.10
CA GLY A 226 -21.65 25.82 0.88
C GLY A 226 -23.14 25.52 0.66
N PRO A 227 -24.02 25.81 1.63
CA PRO A 227 -25.47 25.55 1.48
C PRO A 227 -26.07 26.40 0.34
N PRO A 228 -27.23 26.01 -0.23
CA PRO A 228 -27.81 26.71 -1.37
C PRO A 228 -28.46 28.02 -0.90
N ASP A 229 -27.75 29.13 -1.08
CA ASP A 229 -28.36 30.46 -1.03
C ASP A 229 -29.01 30.74 -2.39
N GLY A 230 -30.34 30.93 -2.37
CA GLY A 230 -31.11 31.33 -3.54
C GLY A 230 -30.73 32.74 -4.00
N GLY A 231 -30.48 32.89 -5.30
CA GLY A 231 -30.29 34.20 -5.91
C GLY A 231 -29.60 34.15 -7.27
N THR A 232 -30.37 34.39 -8.32
CA THR A 232 -29.88 34.67 -9.69
C THR A 232 -28.99 35.91 -9.74
N SER A 233 -27.79 35.82 -10.31
CA SER A 233 -27.27 36.73 -11.37
C SER A 233 -25.84 36.37 -11.77
N ALA A 234 -25.52 36.60 -13.05
CA ALA A 234 -24.26 36.27 -13.70
C ALA A 234 -23.14 37.30 -13.42
N GLY A 235 -21.90 36.83 -13.28
CA GLY A 235 -20.67 37.63 -13.20
C GLY A 235 -19.41 36.75 -13.32
N PRO A 236 -18.28 37.25 -13.84
CA PRO A 236 -17.28 36.42 -14.52
C PRO A 236 -16.35 35.64 -13.58
N ALA A 237 -15.81 34.56 -14.13
CA ALA A 237 -14.97 33.57 -13.50
C ALA A 237 -13.68 34.15 -12.89
N GLY A 238 -13.53 33.98 -11.57
CA GLY A 238 -12.27 34.15 -10.85
C GLY A 238 -11.50 32.81 -10.80
N LEU A 239 -10.36 32.76 -11.48
CA LEU A 239 -9.43 31.63 -11.48
C LEU A 239 -8.51 31.74 -10.25
N LEU A 240 -8.47 30.72 -9.38
CA LEU A 240 -7.44 30.61 -8.34
C LEU A 240 -6.87 29.19 -8.28
N ARG A 241 -5.54 29.12 -8.40
CA ARG A 241 -4.71 27.90 -8.42
C ARG A 241 -4.52 27.37 -6.99
N GLY A 242 -4.54 26.05 -6.84
CA GLY A 242 -4.08 25.35 -5.64
C GLY A 242 -3.11 24.23 -6.04
N ASP A 243 -2.07 24.04 -5.24
CA ASP A 243 -1.04 23.02 -5.47
C ASP A 243 -1.61 21.61 -5.23
N ALA A 244 -1.60 20.78 -6.27
CA ALA A 244 -1.92 19.37 -6.20
C ALA A 244 -0.66 18.58 -5.85
N ALA A 245 -0.56 18.08 -4.62
CA ALA A 245 0.41 17.05 -4.27
C ALA A 245 -0.17 15.68 -4.63
N THR A 246 0.47 14.98 -5.58
CA THR A 246 0.14 13.58 -5.89
C THR A 246 1.03 12.66 -5.05
N ALA A 247 0.47 12.01 -4.04
CA ALA A 247 1.12 10.88 -3.39
C ALA A 247 0.97 9.66 -4.32
N ARG A 248 1.96 9.42 -5.19
CA ARG A 248 2.06 8.16 -5.92
C ARG A 248 2.71 7.15 -4.98
N SER A 249 2.09 5.99 -4.78
CA SER A 249 2.80 4.82 -4.27
C SER A 249 3.99 4.56 -5.20
N ALA A 250 5.19 4.44 -4.65
CA ALA A 250 6.40 4.17 -5.41
C ALA A 250 6.24 2.84 -6.16
N ASP A 251 5.99 2.94 -7.47
CA ASP A 251 6.26 1.86 -8.40
C ASP A 251 7.77 1.84 -8.56
N ALA A 252 8.42 0.79 -8.07
CA ALA A 252 9.86 0.59 -8.14
C ALA A 252 10.26 0.26 -9.60
N GLY A 253 10.17 1.27 -10.46
CA GLY A 253 10.72 1.25 -11.80
C GLY A 253 12.17 1.70 -11.76
N VAL A 254 13.10 0.74 -11.86
CA VAL A 254 14.52 0.97 -12.11
C VAL A 254 14.68 1.89 -13.33
N PRO A 255 15.26 3.10 -13.22
CA PRO A 255 15.62 3.85 -14.41
C PRO A 255 16.91 3.28 -15.00
N ALA A 256 16.80 2.75 -16.22
CA ALA A 256 17.93 2.52 -17.09
C ALA A 256 18.74 3.84 -17.22
N GLY A 257 20.02 3.79 -16.84
CA GLY A 257 20.90 4.95 -16.85
C GLY A 257 21.14 5.50 -18.26
N PRO A 258 21.37 6.81 -18.42
CA PRO A 258 21.78 7.37 -19.69
C PRO A 258 23.25 7.07 -19.98
N THR A 259 23.50 6.57 -21.18
CA THR A 259 24.79 6.42 -21.82
C THR A 259 25.50 7.76 -22.05
N ALA A 260 26.80 7.77 -21.76
CA ALA A 260 27.89 8.52 -22.41
C ALA A 260 27.70 10.03 -22.70
N GLY A 261 28.42 10.85 -21.93
CA GLY A 261 28.79 12.23 -22.29
C GLY A 261 30.12 12.58 -21.62
N GLU A 262 31.06 13.08 -22.41
CA GLU A 262 32.50 13.23 -22.16
C GLU A 262 32.92 14.07 -20.92
N LEU A 263 34.03 13.69 -20.30
CA LEU A 263 34.86 14.55 -19.44
C LEU A 263 36.27 14.67 -20.06
N PRO A 264 36.91 15.86 -20.08
CA PRO A 264 38.29 15.99 -20.49
C PRO A 264 39.28 15.92 -19.31
N GLY A 265 40.31 15.09 -19.47
CA GLY A 265 41.71 15.43 -19.16
C GLY A 265 42.19 15.44 -17.71
N GLY A 266 43.05 14.47 -17.35
CA GLY A 266 43.94 14.58 -16.19
C GLY A 266 44.75 13.30 -15.95
N ARG A 267 46.08 13.41 -15.98
CA ARG A 267 47.07 12.32 -16.12
C ARG A 267 47.42 11.55 -14.83
N ALA A 268 47.78 10.27 -15.06
CA ALA A 268 48.92 9.48 -14.54
C ALA A 268 48.95 8.94 -13.09
N GLY A 269 49.20 7.63 -12.99
CA GLY A 269 49.77 6.95 -11.82
C GLY A 269 49.58 5.43 -11.87
N ALA A 270 50.65 4.67 -12.05
CA ALA A 270 50.69 3.24 -12.36
C ALA A 270 50.54 2.31 -11.13
N GLY A 271 50.11 1.06 -11.36
CA GLY A 271 50.24 -0.07 -10.43
C GLY A 271 49.57 -1.35 -10.97
N VAL A 272 50.35 -2.43 -11.11
CA VAL A 272 50.07 -3.63 -11.93
C VAL A 272 49.74 -4.86 -11.05
N SER A 273 49.07 -5.84 -11.69
CA SER A 273 48.93 -7.28 -11.39
C SER A 273 47.65 -7.71 -10.64
N GLY A 274 46.93 -8.75 -11.04
CA GLY A 274 47.04 -9.69 -12.16
C GLY A 274 45.89 -10.71 -12.03
N GLY A 275 45.22 -11.04 -13.13
CA GLY A 275 44.21 -12.11 -13.18
C GLY A 275 44.62 -13.19 -14.19
N PRO A 276 44.12 -14.44 -14.09
CA PRO A 276 44.26 -15.41 -15.15
C PRO A 276 43.04 -15.44 -16.09
N ALA A 277 43.33 -15.90 -17.30
CA ALA A 277 42.56 -15.71 -18.52
C ALA A 277 41.56 -16.82 -18.84
N ARG A 278 40.69 -16.46 -19.80
CA ARG A 278 39.70 -17.24 -20.57
C ARG A 278 40.16 -18.62 -21.04
N ALA A 279 39.17 -19.50 -21.25
CA ALA A 279 39.11 -20.32 -22.46
C ALA A 279 37.65 -20.61 -22.86
N GLU A 280 37.19 -19.98 -23.94
CA GLU A 280 36.07 -20.46 -24.76
C GLU A 280 36.53 -21.64 -25.60
N ARG A 281 35.68 -22.64 -25.82
CA ARG A 281 35.49 -23.24 -27.15
C ARG A 281 34.17 -24.01 -27.25
N ALA A 282 33.57 -23.83 -28.41
CA ALA A 282 32.28 -24.28 -28.88
C ALA A 282 32.23 -25.77 -29.28
N GLY A 283 31.01 -26.30 -29.41
CA GLY A 283 30.70 -27.45 -30.26
C GLY A 283 29.67 -28.42 -29.65
N GLY A 284 28.39 -28.24 -29.99
CA GLY A 284 27.47 -29.39 -30.08
C GLY A 284 27.70 -30.14 -31.40
N PRO A 285 26.83 -31.10 -31.83
CA PRO A 285 25.58 -31.53 -31.19
C PRO A 285 25.36 -33.07 -31.19
N ALA A 286 24.14 -33.46 -30.79
CA ALA A 286 23.37 -34.65 -31.20
C ALA A 286 23.53 -35.96 -30.40
N GLY A 287 22.48 -36.25 -29.61
CA GLY A 287 21.58 -37.39 -29.82
C GLY A 287 22.11 -38.81 -29.54
N ALA A 288 21.56 -39.46 -28.51
CA ALA A 288 21.11 -40.86 -28.58
C ALA A 288 20.29 -41.21 -27.34
N GLU A 289 19.12 -41.79 -27.58
CA GLU A 289 18.27 -42.54 -26.65
C GLU A 289 19.07 -43.65 -25.95
N VAL A 290 18.80 -43.93 -24.66
CA VAL A 290 18.85 -45.30 -24.14
C VAL A 290 17.71 -45.53 -23.15
N THR A 291 17.10 -46.68 -23.36
CA THR A 291 15.85 -47.24 -22.86
C THR A 291 15.92 -47.81 -21.44
N SER A 292 14.72 -47.96 -20.89
CA SER A 292 14.26 -48.68 -19.71
C SER A 292 14.75 -50.12 -19.52
N GLY A 293 14.91 -50.52 -18.24
CA GLY A 293 14.64 -51.85 -17.68
C GLY A 293 15.86 -52.77 -17.43
N PRO A 294 15.76 -53.78 -16.53
CA PRO A 294 14.54 -54.34 -15.93
C PRO A 294 14.54 -54.45 -14.38
N ALA A 295 13.36 -54.83 -13.87
CA ALA A 295 13.14 -55.40 -12.55
C ALA A 295 13.13 -56.94 -12.63
N GLU A 296 13.64 -57.61 -11.60
CA GLU A 296 13.30 -58.96 -11.09
C GLU A 296 14.18 -59.17 -9.82
N ALA A 297 13.62 -59.24 -8.61
CA ALA A 297 13.00 -60.38 -7.95
C ALA A 297 14.01 -61.41 -7.40
N GLU A 298 14.38 -61.23 -6.13
CA GLU A 298 14.35 -62.25 -5.05
C GLU A 298 14.39 -61.55 -3.67
#